data_AF-A0A1Y3KFB8-F1
#
_entry.id   AF-A0A1Y3KFB8-F1
#
_cell.length_a   1.000
_cell.length_b   1.000
_cell.length_c   1.000
_cell.angle_alpha   90.00
_cell.angle_beta   90.00
_cell.angle_gamma   90.00
#
_symmetry.space_group_name_H-M   'P 1'
#
loop_
_entity.id
_entity.type
_entity.pdbx_description
1 polymer ?
#
loop_
_entity_poly.entity_id
_entity_poly.type
_entity_poly.pdbx_seq_one_letter_code
_entity_poly.pdbx_strand_id
1 'polypeptide(L)'
;MQITYSHIKQVKRLAKELKQAHPTLKLSQRQDIAAVQVLGVRNFHEAARRYDHWLMLHVSVSPDPYGASKCTVCDFTFAADLKEDRDAHREVHEKLYEAGEALGYFPANILQREKMKSEGRKQALSNESLEIRIEGVLLALRGWFDRSLNNAISGEYWRKHPSFELYVSMILDTLSHLYAELIPVLKARYGYRPGEISPGNSNWYPKSR
;
A
#
# COMPACT_ATOMS: atom_id res chain seq x y z
N MET A 1 -18.74 -16.15 3.83
CA MET A 1 -17.52 -15.52 4.36
C MET A 1 -16.64 -15.08 3.21
N GLN A 2 -16.23 -13.81 3.17
CA GLN A 2 -15.23 -13.32 2.22
C GLN A 2 -13.85 -13.77 2.67
N ILE A 3 -13.06 -14.35 1.77
CA ILE A 3 -11.69 -14.78 2.05
C ILE A 3 -10.75 -13.71 1.51
N THR A 4 -9.86 -13.23 2.37
CA THR A 4 -8.92 -12.13 2.13
C THR A 4 -7.49 -12.65 2.18
N TYR A 5 -6.51 -11.79 1.92
CA TYR A 5 -5.10 -12.17 2.02
C TYR A 5 -4.71 -12.69 3.42
N SER A 6 -5.17 -12.06 4.50
CA SER A 6 -4.88 -12.49 5.88
C SER A 6 -5.34 -13.92 6.15
N HIS A 7 -6.53 -14.28 5.68
CA HIS A 7 -7.06 -15.64 5.77
C HIS A 7 -6.18 -16.64 5.02
N ILE A 8 -5.76 -16.32 3.79
CA ILE A 8 -4.85 -17.16 3.01
C ILE A 8 -3.50 -17.32 3.72
N LYS A 9 -2.97 -16.24 4.31
CA LYS A 9 -1.72 -16.26 5.07
C LYS A 9 -1.83 -17.11 6.34
N GLN A 10 -2.95 -17.04 7.06
CA GLN A 10 -3.23 -17.88 8.23
C GLN A 10 -3.27 -19.36 7.85
N VAL A 11 -3.96 -19.72 6.76
CA VAL A 11 -3.98 -21.10 6.26
C VAL A 11 -2.57 -21.57 5.89
N LYS A 12 -1.79 -20.75 5.15
CA LYS A 12 -0.40 -21.07 4.80
C LYS A 12 0.49 -21.23 6.03
N ARG A 13 0.28 -20.44 7.09
CA ARG A 13 1.02 -20.52 8.36
C ARG A 13 0.68 -21.81 9.10
N LEU A 14 -0.60 -22.09 9.32
CA LEU A 14 -1.05 -23.31 10.00
C LEU A 14 -0.61 -24.57 9.24
N ALA A 15 -0.66 -24.55 7.90
CA ALA A 15 -0.17 -25.67 7.09
C ALA A 15 1.32 -25.99 7.30
N LYS A 16 2.14 -24.98 7.65
CA LYS A 16 3.56 -25.18 8.02
C LYS A 16 3.68 -25.78 9.42
N GLU A 17 2.88 -25.33 10.38
CA GLU A 17 2.84 -25.85 11.75
C GLU A 17 2.38 -27.31 11.80
N LEU A 18 1.38 -27.67 10.98
CA LEU A 18 0.87 -29.03 10.80
C LEU A 18 1.93 -30.04 10.29
N LYS A 19 3.12 -29.58 9.86
CA LYS A 19 4.23 -30.48 9.53
C LYS A 19 4.63 -31.36 10.73
N GLN A 20 4.51 -30.84 11.96
CA GLN A 20 4.83 -31.60 13.17
C GLN A 20 3.82 -32.72 13.44
N ALA A 21 2.52 -32.42 13.32
CA ALA A 21 1.44 -33.39 13.54
C ALA A 21 1.25 -34.36 12.36
N HIS A 22 1.57 -33.92 11.14
CA HIS A 22 1.39 -34.68 9.91
C HIS A 22 2.66 -34.64 9.03
N PRO A 23 3.77 -35.26 9.46
CA PRO A 23 5.05 -35.18 8.76
C PRO A 23 5.04 -35.90 7.40
N THR A 24 4.23 -36.95 7.26
CA THR A 24 4.10 -37.75 6.03
C THR A 24 3.28 -37.07 4.93
N LEU A 25 2.47 -36.08 5.27
CA LEU A 25 1.66 -35.35 4.29
C LEU A 25 2.49 -34.38 3.47
N LYS A 26 2.11 -34.20 2.21
CA LYS A 26 2.64 -33.11 1.37
C LYS A 26 2.11 -31.76 1.87
N LEU A 27 2.80 -30.66 1.53
CA LEU A 27 2.36 -29.32 1.92
C LEU A 27 0.94 -29.01 1.44
N SER A 28 0.57 -29.39 0.21
CA SER A 28 -0.78 -29.19 -0.33
C SER A 28 -1.86 -29.87 0.51
N GLN A 29 -1.63 -31.12 0.94
CA GLN A 29 -2.56 -31.84 1.80
C GLN A 29 -2.68 -31.18 3.19
N ARG A 30 -1.58 -30.67 3.74
CA ARG A 30 -1.63 -29.88 4.98
C ARG A 30 -2.36 -28.55 4.79
N GLN A 31 -2.26 -27.92 3.62
CA GLN A 31 -3.03 -26.71 3.30
C GLN A 31 -4.53 -26.99 3.21
N ASP A 32 -4.93 -28.16 2.70
CA ASP A 32 -6.34 -28.56 2.70
C ASP A 32 -6.88 -28.73 4.12
N ILE A 33 -6.14 -29.43 4.99
CA ILE A 33 -6.49 -29.55 6.42
C ILE A 33 -6.59 -28.17 7.07
N ALA A 34 -5.58 -27.31 6.86
CA ALA A 34 -5.57 -25.96 7.41
C ALA A 34 -6.73 -25.10 6.88
N ALA A 35 -7.11 -25.23 5.60
CA ALA A 35 -8.23 -24.50 5.02
C ALA A 35 -9.58 -24.91 5.64
N VAL A 36 -9.76 -26.21 5.91
CA VAL A 36 -10.92 -26.71 6.65
C VAL A 36 -10.95 -26.14 8.06
N GLN A 37 -9.83 -26.19 8.79
CA GLN A 37 -9.75 -25.74 10.19
C GLN A 37 -9.93 -24.22 10.35
N VAL A 38 -9.28 -23.42 9.51
CA VAL A 38 -9.29 -21.95 9.64
C VAL A 38 -10.54 -21.33 9.03
N LEU A 39 -11.02 -21.87 7.89
CA LEU A 39 -12.01 -21.19 7.06
C LEU A 39 -13.31 -22.00 6.85
N GLY A 40 -13.36 -23.25 7.30
CA GLY A 40 -14.53 -24.12 7.11
C GLY A 40 -14.84 -24.44 5.65
N VAL A 41 -13.86 -24.32 4.74
CA VAL A 41 -14.01 -24.67 3.31
C VAL A 41 -13.51 -26.09 3.04
N ARG A 42 -13.87 -26.68 1.89
CA ARG A 42 -13.56 -28.10 1.61
C ARG A 42 -12.07 -28.37 1.46
N ASN A 43 -11.31 -27.42 0.92
CA ASN A 43 -9.88 -27.55 0.63
C ASN A 43 -9.27 -26.17 0.32
N PHE A 44 -7.94 -26.13 0.16
CA PHE A 44 -7.22 -24.89 -0.14
C PHE A 44 -7.57 -24.34 -1.53
N HIS A 45 -7.89 -25.20 -2.50
CA HIS A 45 -8.29 -24.76 -3.83
C HIS A 45 -9.60 -23.94 -3.80
N GLU A 46 -10.57 -24.33 -2.97
CA GLU A 46 -11.77 -23.54 -2.73
C GLU A 46 -11.46 -22.21 -2.04
N ALA A 47 -10.55 -22.20 -1.05
CA ALA A 47 -10.11 -20.96 -0.42
C ALA A 47 -9.49 -19.99 -1.45
N ALA A 48 -8.59 -20.50 -2.30
CA ALA A 48 -7.92 -19.73 -3.34
C ALA A 48 -8.92 -19.14 -4.34
N ARG A 49 -9.88 -19.94 -4.85
CA ARG A 49 -10.92 -19.44 -5.78
C ARG A 49 -11.79 -18.35 -5.16
N ARG A 50 -12.18 -18.50 -3.90
CA ARG A 50 -12.98 -17.49 -3.19
C ARG A 50 -12.18 -16.21 -2.95
N TYR A 51 -10.87 -16.32 -2.70
CA TYR A 51 -9.98 -15.17 -2.61
C TYR A 51 -9.80 -14.47 -3.96
N ASP A 52 -9.63 -15.20 -5.06
CA ASP A 52 -9.58 -14.62 -6.41
C ASP A 52 -10.86 -13.87 -6.74
N HIS A 53 -12.02 -14.45 -6.40
CA HIS A 53 -13.30 -13.76 -6.57
C HIS A 53 -13.35 -12.46 -5.76
N TRP A 54 -12.90 -12.48 -4.51
CA TRP A 54 -12.85 -11.28 -3.67
C TRP A 54 -11.91 -10.21 -4.25
N LEU A 55 -10.73 -10.57 -4.77
CA LEU A 55 -9.83 -9.64 -5.45
C LEU A 55 -10.52 -8.94 -6.63
N MET A 56 -11.30 -9.68 -7.42
CA MET A 56 -11.99 -9.15 -8.58
C MET A 56 -13.15 -8.21 -8.23
N LEU A 57 -13.71 -8.27 -7.01
CA LEU A 57 -14.70 -7.28 -6.54
C LEU A 57 -14.14 -5.85 -6.47
N HIS A 58 -12.82 -5.72 -6.38
CA HIS A 58 -12.12 -4.43 -6.33
C HIS A 58 -11.63 -3.95 -7.69
N VAL A 59 -11.93 -4.68 -8.77
CA VAL A 59 -11.45 -4.37 -10.11
C VAL A 59 -12.56 -3.72 -10.91
N SER A 60 -12.28 -2.52 -11.43
CA SER A 60 -13.09 -1.90 -12.47
C SER A 60 -12.75 -2.58 -13.79
N VAL A 61 -13.61 -3.48 -14.24
CA VAL A 61 -13.42 -4.21 -15.50
C VAL A 61 -13.77 -3.30 -16.68
N SER A 62 -12.89 -3.28 -17.68
CA SER A 62 -13.14 -2.56 -18.92
C SER A 62 -14.31 -3.19 -19.70
N PRO A 63 -15.27 -2.41 -20.22
CA PRO A 63 -16.28 -2.94 -21.14
C PRO A 63 -15.71 -3.20 -22.54
N ASP A 64 -14.57 -2.59 -22.89
CA ASP A 64 -13.85 -2.85 -24.13
C ASP A 64 -12.98 -4.12 -23.98
N PRO A 65 -13.14 -5.13 -24.85
CA PRO A 65 -12.30 -6.34 -24.88
C PRO A 65 -10.80 -6.07 -25.03
N TYR A 66 -10.41 -4.91 -25.58
CA TYR A 66 -9.01 -4.48 -25.69
C TYR A 66 -8.61 -3.46 -24.61
N GLY A 67 -9.56 -3.08 -23.75
CA GLY A 67 -9.33 -2.10 -22.70
C GLY A 67 -8.76 -2.74 -21.42
N ALA A 68 -7.91 -1.99 -20.73
CA ALA A 68 -7.30 -2.47 -19.50
C ALA A 68 -8.23 -2.30 -18.30
N SER A 69 -8.33 -3.34 -17.49
CA SER A 69 -9.03 -3.30 -16.20
C SER A 69 -8.11 -2.74 -15.13
N LYS A 70 -8.67 -2.13 -14.08
CA LYS A 70 -7.87 -1.51 -13.02
C LYS A 70 -8.38 -1.86 -11.63
N CYS A 71 -7.49 -2.27 -10.74
CA CYS A 71 -7.79 -2.45 -9.34
C CYS A 71 -7.92 -1.09 -8.63
N THR A 72 -9.03 -0.87 -7.94
CA THR A 72 -9.31 0.36 -7.16
C THR A 72 -8.52 0.46 -5.86
N VAL A 73 -7.92 -0.64 -5.41
CA VAL A 73 -7.11 -0.71 -4.18
C VAL A 73 -5.63 -0.55 -4.47
N CYS A 74 -5.06 -1.37 -5.36
CA CYS A 74 -3.62 -1.36 -5.64
C CYS A 74 -3.20 -0.56 -6.89
N ASP A 75 -4.15 0.06 -7.60
CA ASP A 75 -3.95 0.75 -8.90
C ASP A 75 -3.39 -0.11 -10.03
N PHE A 76 -3.18 -1.41 -9.84
CA PHE A 76 -2.65 -2.29 -10.88
C PHE A 76 -3.61 -2.35 -12.08
N THR A 77 -3.06 -2.14 -13.27
CA THR A 77 -3.78 -2.12 -14.54
C THR A 77 -3.38 -3.35 -15.34
N PHE A 78 -4.36 -4.13 -15.81
CA PHE A 78 -4.12 -5.45 -16.38
C PHE A 78 -5.27 -5.90 -17.30
N ALA A 79 -5.02 -6.87 -18.17
CA ALA A 79 -6.05 -7.55 -18.96
C ALA A 79 -6.76 -8.59 -18.07
N ALA A 80 -8.02 -8.34 -17.72
CA ALA A 80 -8.72 -9.16 -16.73
C ALA A 80 -9.12 -10.57 -17.23
N ASP A 81 -9.10 -10.78 -18.53
CA ASP A 81 -9.35 -12.06 -19.22
C ASP A 81 -8.11 -12.96 -19.24
N LEU A 82 -6.91 -12.39 -19.24
CA LEU A 82 -5.64 -13.12 -19.18
C LEU A 82 -5.33 -13.62 -17.76
N LYS A 83 -4.94 -14.89 -17.63
CA LYS A 83 -4.68 -15.50 -16.31
C LYS A 83 -3.38 -14.97 -15.71
N GLU A 84 -2.37 -14.81 -16.53
CA GLU A 84 -1.03 -14.34 -16.16
C GLU A 84 -1.11 -12.93 -15.56
N ASP A 85 -1.93 -12.07 -16.17
CA ASP A 85 -2.21 -10.72 -15.70
C ASP A 85 -2.98 -10.68 -14.37
N ARG A 86 -3.94 -11.60 -14.17
CA ARG A 86 -4.62 -11.77 -12.88
C ARG A 86 -3.66 -12.26 -11.79
N ASP A 87 -2.74 -13.16 -12.14
CA ASP A 87 -1.72 -13.66 -11.21
C ASP A 87 -0.75 -12.53 -10.82
N ALA A 88 -0.35 -11.67 -11.77
CA ALA A 88 0.45 -10.47 -11.50
C ALA A 88 -0.29 -9.44 -10.63
N HIS A 89 -1.58 -9.19 -10.90
CA HIS A 89 -2.42 -8.35 -10.05
C HIS A 89 -2.44 -8.89 -8.62
N ARG A 90 -2.68 -10.20 -8.44
CA ARG A 90 -2.69 -10.83 -7.13
C ARG A 90 -1.36 -10.59 -6.40
N GLU A 91 -0.21 -10.78 -7.06
CA GLU A 91 1.09 -10.55 -6.43
C GLU A 91 1.23 -9.13 -5.88
N VAL A 92 0.93 -8.12 -6.70
CA VAL A 92 1.01 -6.70 -6.29
C VAL A 92 0.04 -6.41 -5.15
N HIS A 93 -1.18 -6.95 -5.23
CA HIS A 93 -2.20 -6.78 -4.19
C HIS A 93 -1.77 -7.42 -2.86
N GLU A 94 -1.19 -8.61 -2.90
CA GLU A 94 -0.66 -9.31 -1.72
C GLU A 94 0.48 -8.53 -1.06
N LYS A 95 1.41 -7.94 -1.85
CA LYS A 95 2.49 -7.09 -1.32
C LYS A 95 1.94 -5.85 -0.58
N LEU A 96 0.93 -5.20 -1.17
CA LEU A 96 0.26 -4.06 -0.55
C LEU A 96 -0.43 -4.44 0.77
N TYR A 97 -1.16 -5.55 0.80
CA TYR A 97 -1.81 -6.03 2.02
C TYR A 97 -0.82 -6.46 3.09
N GLU A 98 0.26 -7.15 2.72
CA GLU A 98 1.29 -7.53 3.68
C GLU A 98 1.90 -6.32 4.37
N ALA A 99 2.27 -5.30 3.59
CA ALA A 99 2.83 -4.06 4.14
C ALA A 99 1.78 -3.29 4.95
N GLY A 100 0.56 -3.18 4.44
CA GLY A 100 -0.52 -2.43 5.09
C GLY A 100 -0.90 -3.00 6.45
N GLU A 101 -1.01 -4.33 6.56
CA GLU A 101 -1.26 -5.01 7.83
C GLU A 101 -0.09 -4.86 8.82
N ALA A 102 1.15 -4.98 8.33
CA ALA A 102 2.33 -4.88 9.19
C ALA A 102 2.56 -3.46 9.71
N LEU A 103 2.20 -2.44 8.93
CA LEU A 103 2.34 -1.02 9.29
C LEU A 103 1.11 -0.47 10.02
N GLY A 104 -0.03 -1.18 9.98
CA GLY A 104 -1.32 -0.64 10.42
C GLY A 104 -1.80 0.54 9.56
N TYR A 105 -1.30 0.65 8.32
CA TYR A 105 -1.54 1.79 7.44
C TYR A 105 -1.44 1.38 5.97
N PHE A 106 -2.47 1.71 5.19
CA PHE A 106 -2.51 1.46 3.75
C PHE A 106 -2.30 2.78 2.98
N PRO A 107 -1.29 2.87 2.09
CA PRO A 107 -1.11 4.06 1.28
C PRO A 107 -2.30 4.27 0.33
N ALA A 108 -2.68 5.53 0.13
CA ALA A 108 -3.74 5.90 -0.79
C ALA A 108 -3.43 5.54 -2.26
N ASN A 109 -4.48 5.23 -3.03
CA ASN A 109 -4.39 4.99 -4.48
C ASN A 109 -4.09 6.30 -5.26
N ILE A 110 -3.86 6.24 -6.57
CA ILE A 110 -3.47 7.40 -7.40
C ILE A 110 -4.50 8.51 -7.27
N LEU A 111 -5.79 8.19 -7.43
CA LEU A 111 -6.85 9.19 -7.41
C LEU A 111 -6.95 9.87 -6.05
N GLN A 112 -6.87 9.10 -4.97
CA GLN A 112 -6.86 9.62 -3.61
C GLN A 112 -5.63 10.49 -3.35
N ARG A 113 -4.44 10.08 -3.80
CA ARG A 113 -3.20 10.88 -3.66
C ARG A 113 -3.27 12.19 -4.41
N GLU A 114 -3.76 12.19 -5.66
CA GLU A 114 -3.94 13.44 -6.43
C GLU A 114 -4.95 14.37 -5.75
N LYS A 115 -6.04 13.81 -5.20
CA LYS A 115 -7.03 14.56 -4.44
C LYS A 115 -6.41 15.19 -3.19
N MET A 116 -5.70 14.41 -2.36
CA MET A 116 -5.00 14.92 -1.17
C MET A 116 -4.04 16.06 -1.50
N LYS A 117 -3.25 15.93 -2.57
CA LYS A 117 -2.32 16.99 -3.00
C LYS A 117 -3.04 18.26 -3.46
N SER A 118 -4.12 18.10 -4.21
CA SER A 118 -4.92 19.22 -4.71
C SER A 118 -5.62 19.97 -3.57
N GLU A 119 -6.34 19.24 -2.72
CA GLU A 119 -7.07 19.79 -1.56
C GLU A 119 -6.10 20.39 -0.54
N GLY A 120 -5.02 19.68 -0.22
CA GLY A 120 -3.99 20.17 0.70
C GLY A 120 -3.32 21.44 0.21
N ARG A 121 -2.99 21.53 -1.10
CA ARG A 121 -2.46 22.78 -1.69
C ARG A 121 -3.46 23.92 -1.58
N LYS A 122 -4.74 23.68 -1.91
CA LYS A 122 -5.78 24.71 -1.80
C LYS A 122 -5.92 25.22 -0.37
N GLN A 123 -5.90 24.31 0.61
CA GLN A 123 -5.99 24.65 2.03
C GLN A 123 -4.74 25.40 2.53
N ALA A 124 -3.55 24.96 2.16
CA ALA A 124 -2.29 25.59 2.56
C ALA A 124 -2.13 27.04 2.06
N LEU A 125 -2.70 27.33 0.88
CA LEU A 125 -2.65 28.65 0.24
C LEU A 125 -3.91 29.49 0.49
N SER A 126 -4.78 29.06 1.40
CA SER A 126 -5.97 29.81 1.79
C SER A 126 -5.64 30.96 2.76
N ASN A 127 -6.63 31.81 3.03
CA ASN A 127 -6.57 32.86 4.05
C ASN A 127 -7.01 32.38 5.44
N GLU A 128 -7.09 31.06 5.65
CA GLU A 128 -7.46 30.47 6.93
C GLU A 128 -6.34 30.62 7.97
N SER A 129 -6.61 30.20 9.20
CA SER A 129 -5.62 30.22 10.28
C SER A 129 -4.35 29.44 9.95
N LEU A 130 -3.25 29.80 10.61
CA LEU A 130 -1.94 29.15 10.43
C LEU A 130 -2.03 27.62 10.59
N GLU A 131 -2.73 27.12 11.60
CA GLU A 131 -2.87 25.68 11.83
C GLU A 131 -3.63 24.97 10.69
N ILE A 132 -4.72 25.56 10.19
CA ILE A 132 -5.45 25.01 9.03
C ILE A 132 -4.55 24.95 7.80
N ARG A 133 -3.71 25.97 7.59
CA ARG A 133 -2.78 25.99 6.47
C ARG A 133 -1.66 24.96 6.62
N ILE A 134 -1.17 24.73 7.84
CA ILE A 134 -0.22 23.66 8.17
C ILE A 134 -0.84 22.28 7.89
N GLU A 135 -2.08 22.04 8.31
CA GLU A 135 -2.82 20.82 7.98
C GLU A 135 -2.93 20.61 6.47
N GLY A 136 -3.15 21.68 5.70
CA GLY A 136 -3.14 21.64 4.23
C GLY A 136 -1.80 21.15 3.67
N VAL A 137 -0.67 21.66 4.18
CA VAL A 137 0.66 21.19 3.75
C VAL A 137 0.86 19.72 4.13
N LEU A 138 0.47 19.33 5.34
CA LEU A 138 0.59 17.93 5.79
C LEU A 138 -0.27 16.99 4.95
N LEU A 139 -1.46 17.40 4.52
CA LEU A 139 -2.31 16.63 3.62
C LEU A 139 -1.66 16.46 2.24
N ALA A 140 -1.04 17.53 1.70
CA ALA A 140 -0.31 17.41 0.44
C ALA A 140 0.92 16.51 0.55
N LEU A 141 1.68 16.64 1.64
CA LEU A 141 2.82 15.76 1.95
C LEU A 141 2.37 14.31 2.16
N ARG A 142 1.18 14.06 2.70
CA ARG A 142 0.62 12.71 2.84
C ARG A 142 0.45 12.03 1.48
N GLY A 143 -0.03 12.76 0.47
CA GLY A 143 -0.11 12.24 -0.90
C GLY A 143 1.27 11.89 -1.49
N TRP A 144 2.32 12.63 -1.15
CA TRP A 144 3.70 12.32 -1.56
C TRP A 144 4.26 11.12 -0.78
N PHE A 145 4.04 11.08 0.52
CA PHE A 145 4.41 9.97 1.40
C PHE A 145 3.80 8.66 0.91
N ASP A 146 2.51 8.64 0.61
CA ASP A 146 1.83 7.43 0.13
C ASP A 146 2.38 6.94 -1.21
N ARG A 147 2.75 7.86 -2.11
CA ARG A 147 3.47 7.48 -3.33
C ARG A 147 4.83 6.89 -3.02
N SER A 148 5.60 7.52 -2.15
CA SER A 148 6.90 7.01 -1.73
C SER A 148 6.79 5.63 -1.09
N LEU A 149 5.80 5.42 -0.22
CA LEU A 149 5.56 4.15 0.46
C LEU A 149 5.12 3.07 -0.53
N ASN A 150 4.21 3.39 -1.46
CA ASN A 150 3.80 2.44 -2.50
C ASN A 150 4.99 1.99 -3.37
N ASN A 151 5.89 2.91 -3.72
CA ASN A 151 7.14 2.57 -4.40
C ASN A 151 8.07 1.69 -3.53
N ALA A 152 8.10 1.93 -2.22
CA ALA A 152 8.85 1.11 -1.26
C ALA A 152 8.27 -0.30 -1.09
N ILE A 153 6.95 -0.45 -1.18
CA ILE A 153 6.26 -1.74 -1.17
C ILE A 153 6.62 -2.53 -2.43
N SER A 154 6.48 -1.89 -3.59
CA SER A 154 6.84 -2.48 -4.88
C SER A 154 8.33 -2.86 -4.95
N GLY A 155 9.20 -2.04 -4.37
CA GLY A 155 10.65 -2.30 -4.30
C GLY A 155 11.11 -3.17 -3.12
N GLU A 156 10.17 -3.73 -2.34
CA GLU A 156 10.45 -4.64 -1.21
C GLU A 156 11.31 -4.06 -0.07
N TYR A 157 11.41 -2.74 0.03
CA TYR A 157 12.15 -2.05 1.10
C TYR A 157 11.26 -1.26 2.07
N TRP A 158 9.92 -1.44 2.00
CA TRP A 158 8.94 -0.75 2.85
C TRP A 158 9.22 -0.88 4.36
N ARG A 159 9.84 -1.98 4.81
CA ARG A 159 10.23 -2.18 6.23
C ARG A 159 11.23 -1.15 6.74
N LYS A 160 11.94 -0.46 5.84
CA LYS A 160 12.89 0.62 6.13
C LYS A 160 12.32 2.00 5.82
N HIS A 161 11.13 2.08 5.23
CA HIS A 161 10.52 3.35 4.86
C HIS A 161 10.24 4.18 6.12
N PRO A 162 10.55 5.49 6.12
CA PRO A 162 10.37 6.33 7.30
C PRO A 162 8.90 6.42 7.72
N SER A 163 8.63 6.74 8.99
CA SER A 163 7.29 7.17 9.37
C SER A 163 6.91 8.46 8.65
N PHE A 164 5.64 8.84 8.67
CA PHE A 164 5.21 10.08 8.03
C PHE A 164 5.87 11.31 8.63
N GLU A 165 5.96 11.38 9.96
CA GLU A 165 6.57 12.49 10.69
C GLU A 165 8.05 12.62 10.32
N LEU A 166 8.74 11.49 10.23
CA LEU A 166 10.14 11.46 9.81
C LEU A 166 10.28 11.88 8.34
N TYR A 167 9.40 11.41 7.45
CA TYR A 167 9.35 11.82 6.06
C TYR A 167 9.11 13.33 5.91
N VAL A 168 8.20 13.91 6.71
CA VAL A 168 7.97 15.36 6.73
C VAL A 168 9.26 16.10 7.05
N SER A 169 10.03 15.67 8.05
CA SER A 169 11.32 16.31 8.39
C SER A 169 12.35 16.28 7.26
N MET A 170 12.25 15.31 6.33
CA MET A 170 13.19 15.08 5.23
C MET A 170 12.86 15.86 3.96
N ILE A 171 11.57 16.18 3.73
CA ILE A 171 11.08 16.68 2.43
C ILE A 171 10.93 18.21 2.36
N LEU A 172 11.10 18.92 3.48
CA LEU A 172 10.73 20.34 3.58
C LEU A 172 11.45 21.25 2.56
N ASP A 173 12.66 20.95 2.14
CA ASP A 173 13.39 21.76 1.16
C ASP A 173 12.88 21.58 -0.28
N THR A 174 12.02 20.58 -0.52
CA THR A 174 11.33 20.37 -1.81
C THR A 174 10.05 21.21 -1.90
N LEU A 175 9.59 21.79 -0.78
CA LEU A 175 8.41 22.63 -0.77
C LEU A 175 8.66 23.94 -1.54
N SER A 176 7.64 24.38 -2.28
CA SER A 176 7.69 25.65 -3.01
C SER A 176 7.88 26.85 -2.06
N HIS A 177 8.49 27.92 -2.58
CA HIS A 177 8.60 29.21 -1.89
C HIS A 177 7.24 29.79 -1.46
N LEU A 178 6.14 29.35 -2.07
CA LEU A 178 4.78 29.69 -1.67
C LEU A 178 4.44 29.28 -0.23
N TYR A 179 5.21 28.36 0.37
CA TYR A 179 5.04 27.90 1.74
C TYR A 179 6.08 28.49 2.71
N ALA A 180 6.78 29.57 2.33
CA ALA A 180 7.90 30.11 3.10
C ALA A 180 7.59 30.40 4.58
N GLU A 181 6.38 30.86 4.89
CA GLU A 181 5.94 31.12 6.28
C GLU A 181 5.59 29.84 7.06
N LEU A 182 5.22 28.76 6.37
CA LEU A 182 4.82 27.48 6.98
C LEU A 182 6.02 26.58 7.26
N ILE A 183 7.06 26.67 6.42
CA ILE A 183 8.27 25.84 6.52
C ILE A 183 8.96 25.95 7.91
N PRO A 184 9.19 27.14 8.50
CA PRO A 184 9.79 27.25 9.83
C PRO A 184 8.97 26.53 10.91
N VAL A 185 7.64 26.61 10.85
CA VAL A 185 6.73 25.95 11.79
C VAL A 185 6.84 24.43 11.66
N LEU A 186 6.88 23.92 10.42
CA LEU A 186 7.07 22.50 10.15
C LEU A 186 8.44 21.99 10.61
N LYS A 187 9.51 22.77 10.39
CA LYS A 187 10.87 22.47 10.88
C LYS A 187 10.91 22.39 12.41
N ALA A 188 10.23 23.29 13.09
CA ALA A 188 10.13 23.26 14.55
C ALA A 188 9.31 22.06 15.06
N ARG A 189 8.21 21.70 14.38
CA ARG A 189 7.27 20.64 14.80
C ARG A 189 7.79 19.23 14.53
N TYR A 190 8.43 19.00 13.39
CA TYR A 190 8.85 17.67 12.93
C TYR A 190 10.37 17.48 12.89
N GLY A 191 11.14 18.54 13.14
CA GLY A 191 12.58 18.58 12.92
C GLY A 191 12.94 18.85 11.46
N TYR A 192 14.23 18.84 11.17
CA TYR A 192 14.78 19.16 9.85
C TYR A 192 15.96 18.24 9.51
N ARG A 193 15.80 17.42 8.46
CA ARG A 193 16.76 16.39 8.02
C ARG A 193 17.02 16.49 6.51
N PRO A 194 17.69 17.55 6.05
CA PRO A 194 17.95 17.75 4.63
C PRO A 194 18.85 16.63 4.05
N GLY A 195 18.74 16.40 2.74
CA GLY A 195 19.60 15.46 2.01
C GLY A 195 19.23 13.98 2.15
N GLU A 196 18.18 13.65 2.91
CA GLU A 196 17.65 12.27 2.99
C GLU A 196 16.78 11.90 1.78
N ILE A 197 16.24 12.89 1.06
CA ILE A 197 15.54 12.74 -0.21
C ILE A 197 16.27 13.59 -1.25
N SER A 198 16.60 12.99 -2.40
CA SER A 198 17.33 13.69 -3.46
C SER A 198 16.59 14.94 -3.94
N PRO A 199 17.29 16.04 -4.24
CA PRO A 199 16.67 17.26 -4.77
C PRO A 199 15.79 16.98 -5.99
N GLY A 200 14.60 17.59 -6.02
CA GLY A 200 13.61 17.39 -7.09
C GLY A 200 12.83 16.07 -6.99
N ASN A 201 13.13 15.21 -6.02
CA ASN A 201 12.38 13.98 -5.76
C ASN A 201 11.48 14.14 -4.53
N SER A 202 10.47 13.28 -4.44
CA SER A 202 9.65 13.10 -3.23
C SER A 202 9.50 11.64 -2.84
N ASN A 203 10.15 10.72 -3.55
CA ASN A 203 10.29 9.35 -3.11
C ASN A 203 11.55 9.22 -2.25
N TRP A 204 11.39 8.70 -1.05
CA TRP A 204 12.48 8.26 -0.21
C TRP A 204 12.96 6.87 -0.67
N TYR A 205 14.29 6.70 -0.69
CA TYR A 205 14.94 5.42 -0.97
C TYR A 205 15.95 5.13 0.14
N PRO A 206 16.14 3.85 0.53
CA PRO A 206 17.18 3.49 1.47
C PRO A 206 18.55 3.82 0.87
N LYS A 207 19.41 4.47 1.67
CA LYS A 207 20.81 4.68 1.28
C LYS A 207 21.47 3.31 1.06
N SER A 208 22.17 3.17 -0.06
CA SER A 208 23.05 2.03 -0.33
C SER A 208 24.02 1.90 0.84
N ARG A 209 24.16 0.70 1.40
CA ARG A 209 25.26 0.41 2.33
C ARG A 209 26.57 0.35 1.59
#